data_AF-A0A520HIB6-F1
#
_entry.id   AF-A0A520HIB6-F1
#
_cell.length_a   1.000
_cell.length_b   1.000
_cell.length_c   1.000
_cell.angle_alpha   90.00
_cell.angle_beta   90.00
_cell.angle_gamma   90.00
#
_symmetry.space_group_name_H-M   'P 1'
#
loop_
_entity.id
_entity.type
_entity.pdbx_description
1 polymer ?
#
loop_
_entity_poly.entity_id
_entity_poly.type
_entity_poly.pdbx_seq_one_letter_code
_entity_poly.pdbx_strand_id
1 'polypeptide(L)'
;MDNIFTYKDYRLHLGIWLCYIAFEIVSIGTHSGEYGHPLAYLKNYALHISFFYVHALLVMPFWRTGKKLWQLTFLGILLLEFVLNLTLNYQLNYGLLSSSNGVITVPQTLSLHFVAGRAWRFVFFTGCATGYFFLIKFLQEQRENQTLERKAFEN
;
A
#
# COMPACT_ATOMS: atom_id res chain seq x y z
N MET A 1 -9.76 8.92 17.90
CA MET A 1 -9.77 7.92 16.82
C MET A 1 -10.04 6.59 17.49
N ASP A 2 -11.28 6.12 17.47
CA ASP A 2 -11.61 4.81 18.03
C ASP A 2 -10.76 3.75 17.33
N ASN A 3 -10.33 2.72 18.08
CA ASN A 3 -9.50 1.64 17.56
C ASN A 3 -10.23 0.94 16.40
N ILE A 4 -9.90 1.33 15.17
CA ILE A 4 -10.46 0.75 13.93
C ILE A 4 -10.08 -0.74 13.81
N PHE A 5 -9.04 -1.19 14.52
CA PHE A 5 -8.51 -2.54 14.44
C PHE A 5 -8.91 -3.38 15.64
N THR A 6 -9.80 -4.35 15.41
CA THR A 6 -10.05 -5.46 16.33
C THR A 6 -9.02 -6.57 16.08
N TYR A 7 -8.76 -7.44 17.05
CA TYR A 7 -7.84 -8.60 16.88
C TYR A 7 -8.20 -9.50 15.68
N LYS A 8 -9.49 -9.65 15.37
CA LYS A 8 -9.97 -10.39 14.18
C LYS A 8 -9.53 -9.74 12.86
N ASP A 9 -9.48 -8.41 12.83
CA ASP A 9 -9.13 -7.64 11.64
C ASP A 9 -7.64 -7.81 11.33
N TYR A 10 -6.78 -7.83 12.36
CA TYR A 10 -5.34 -8.04 12.19
C TYR A 10 -5.01 -9.40 11.55
N ARG A 11 -5.68 -10.48 11.99
CA ARG A 11 -5.50 -11.82 11.41
C ARG A 11 -5.92 -11.88 9.94
N LEU A 12 -7.02 -11.21 9.60
CA LEU A 12 -7.49 -11.12 8.21
C LEU A 12 -6.47 -10.36 7.34
N HIS A 13 -5.99 -9.20 7.81
CA HIS A 13 -4.98 -8.43 7.10
C HIS A 13 -3.69 -9.22 6.88
N LEU A 14 -3.18 -9.89 7.92
CA LEU A 14 -2.02 -10.78 7.78
C LEU A 14 -2.27 -11.89 6.77
N GLY A 15 -3.44 -12.52 6.78
CA GLY A 15 -3.81 -13.55 5.80
C GLY A 15 -3.80 -13.01 4.37
N ILE A 16 -4.44 -11.86 4.13
CA ILE A 16 -4.47 -11.21 2.81
C ILE A 16 -3.05 -10.87 2.34
N TRP A 17 -2.23 -10.30 3.22
CA TRP A 17 -0.85 -9.95 2.89
C TRP A 17 -0.01 -11.18 2.57
N LEU A 18 -0.14 -12.27 3.34
CA LEU A 18 0.56 -13.52 3.07
C LEU A 18 0.12 -14.13 1.72
N CYS A 19 -1.18 -14.16 1.43
CA CYS A 19 -1.69 -14.61 0.13
C CYS A 19 -1.15 -13.77 -1.02
N TYR A 20 -1.14 -12.44 -0.86
CA TYR A 20 -0.60 -11.52 -1.87
C TYR A 20 0.91 -11.73 -2.08
N ILE A 21 1.69 -11.85 -1.00
CA ILE A 21 3.14 -12.08 -1.07
C ILE A 21 3.43 -13.41 -1.77
N ALA A 22 2.70 -14.48 -1.41
CA ALA A 22 2.84 -15.79 -2.07
C ALA A 22 2.53 -15.70 -3.58
N PHE A 23 1.43 -15.03 -3.93
CA PHE A 23 1.06 -14.80 -5.33
C PHE A 23 2.13 -14.01 -6.10
N GLU A 24 2.67 -12.94 -5.52
CA GLU A 24 3.72 -12.15 -6.17
C GLU A 24 5.04 -12.92 -6.31
N ILE A 25 5.45 -13.71 -5.32
CA ILE A 25 6.67 -14.53 -5.42
C ILE A 25 6.55 -15.52 -6.58
N VAL A 26 5.40 -16.19 -6.70
CA VAL A 26 5.12 -17.12 -7.81
C VAL A 26 5.06 -16.37 -9.14
N SER A 27 4.40 -15.22 -9.18
CA SER A 27 4.27 -14.42 -10.40
C SER A 27 5.62 -13.89 -10.89
N ILE A 28 6.48 -13.44 -9.97
CA ILE A 28 7.84 -13.01 -10.31
C ILE A 28 8.65 -14.20 -10.80
N GLY A 29 8.70 -15.30 -10.04
CA GLY A 29 9.48 -16.49 -10.40
C GLY A 29 9.09 -17.09 -11.75
N THR A 30 7.80 -17.09 -12.10
CA THR A 30 7.33 -17.57 -13.42
C THR A 30 7.70 -16.62 -14.56
N HIS A 31 7.74 -15.30 -14.31
CA HIS A 31 8.04 -14.30 -15.36
C HIS A 31 9.54 -14.06 -15.55
N SER A 32 10.34 -14.06 -14.48
CA SER A 32 11.80 -13.87 -14.55
C SER A 32 12.58 -15.16 -14.73
N GLY A 33 11.98 -16.33 -14.49
CA GLY A 33 12.67 -17.62 -14.51
C GLY A 33 13.58 -17.87 -13.31
N GLU A 34 13.80 -16.85 -12.47
CA GLU A 34 14.65 -16.88 -11.29
C GLU A 34 13.92 -16.30 -10.08
N TYR A 35 14.17 -16.89 -8.90
CA TYR A 35 13.70 -16.38 -7.62
C TYR A 35 14.76 -15.50 -6.97
N GLY A 36 14.36 -14.31 -6.52
CA GLY A 36 15.25 -13.41 -5.78
C GLY A 36 15.54 -13.87 -4.36
N HIS A 37 16.46 -13.17 -3.69
CA HIS A 37 16.79 -13.45 -2.29
C HIS A 37 15.59 -13.16 -1.36
N PRO A 38 15.20 -14.06 -0.43
CA PRO A 38 14.04 -13.89 0.45
C PRO A 38 14.02 -12.56 1.24
N LEU A 39 15.21 -12.11 1.68
CA LEU A 39 15.33 -10.84 2.40
C LEU A 39 15.02 -9.61 1.52
N ALA A 40 15.29 -9.69 0.21
CA ALA A 40 14.94 -8.61 -0.72
C ALA A 40 13.42 -8.52 -0.91
N TYR A 41 12.74 -9.67 -0.98
CA TYR A 41 11.28 -9.72 -0.98
C TYR A 41 10.69 -9.13 0.30
N LEU A 42 11.19 -9.53 1.47
CA LEU A 42 10.69 -9.02 2.75
C LEU A 42 10.76 -7.49 2.83
N LYS A 43 11.90 -6.89 2.44
CA LYS A 43 12.06 -5.42 2.43
C LYS A 43 11.07 -4.74 1.48
N ASN A 44 10.92 -5.27 0.26
CA ASN A 44 10.01 -4.70 -0.73
C ASN A 44 8.54 -4.78 -0.28
N TYR A 45 8.10 -5.93 0.26
CA TYR A 45 6.72 -6.06 0.73
C TYR A 45 6.45 -5.25 1.99
N ALA A 46 7.41 -5.15 2.92
CA ALA A 46 7.29 -4.26 4.08
C ALA A 46 7.07 -2.81 3.65
N LEU A 47 7.78 -2.35 2.60
CA LEU A 47 7.59 -1.03 2.03
C LEU A 47 6.18 -0.87 1.44
N HIS A 48 5.71 -1.81 0.62
CA HIS A 48 4.37 -1.76 0.02
C HIS A 48 3.25 -1.78 1.07
N ILE A 49 3.36 -2.62 2.10
CA ILE A 49 2.40 -2.70 3.21
C ILE A 49 2.37 -1.37 3.98
N SER A 50 3.54 -0.82 4.29
CA SER A 50 3.64 0.49 4.96
C SER A 50 2.98 1.57 4.12
N PHE A 51 3.23 1.56 2.82
CA PHE A 51 2.66 2.49 1.86
C PHE A 51 1.13 2.43 1.83
N PHE A 52 0.59 1.21 1.78
CA PHE A 52 -0.86 0.99 1.81
C PHE A 52 -1.51 1.64 3.04
N TYR A 53 -0.96 1.41 4.24
CA TYR A 53 -1.53 1.97 5.46
C TYR A 53 -1.31 3.48 5.58
N VAL A 54 -0.16 4.00 5.14
CA VAL A 54 0.08 5.45 5.09
C VAL A 54 -0.95 6.12 4.17
N HIS A 55 -1.13 5.59 2.97
CA HIS A 55 -2.10 6.14 2.02
C HIS A 55 -3.53 6.09 2.59
N ALA A 56 -3.96 4.92 3.07
CA ALA A 56 -5.31 4.72 3.57
C ALA A 56 -5.63 5.55 4.82
N LEU A 57 -4.70 5.64 5.78
CA LEU A 57 -4.98 6.23 7.09
C LEU A 57 -4.59 7.70 7.20
N LEU A 58 -3.57 8.14 6.48
CA LEU A 58 -3.06 9.51 6.56
C LEU A 58 -3.47 10.33 5.34
N VAL A 59 -3.35 9.79 4.11
CA VAL A 59 -3.58 10.58 2.89
C VAL A 59 -5.06 10.72 2.54
N MET A 60 -5.81 9.61 2.57
CA MET A 60 -7.23 9.59 2.22
C MET A 60 -8.14 10.51 3.06
N PRO A 61 -7.92 10.73 4.37
CA PRO A 61 -8.70 11.70 5.14
C PRO A 61 -8.67 13.13 4.58
N PHE A 62 -7.56 13.56 3.96
CA PHE A 62 -7.43 14.92 3.43
C PHE A 62 -8.35 15.18 2.22
N TRP A 63 -8.62 14.13 1.42
CA TRP A 63 -9.55 14.20 0.29
C TRP A 63 -10.97 14.59 0.72
N ARG A 64 -11.43 14.10 1.87
CA ARG A 64 -12.82 14.25 2.34
C ARG A 64 -13.18 15.66 2.80
N THR A 65 -12.20 16.56 2.97
CA THR A 65 -12.44 17.92 3.47
C THR A 65 -13.26 18.80 2.50
N GLY A 66 -13.50 18.36 1.26
CA GLY A 66 -14.48 18.95 0.33
C GLY A 66 -14.07 20.32 -0.25
N LYS A 67 -12.98 20.90 0.23
CA LYS A 67 -12.46 22.19 -0.24
C LYS A 67 -11.62 21.96 -1.51
N LYS A 68 -11.88 22.72 -2.57
CA LYS A 68 -11.16 22.64 -3.87
C LYS A 68 -9.63 22.69 -3.72
N LEU A 69 -9.13 23.51 -2.78
CA LEU A 69 -7.70 23.59 -2.48
C LEU A 69 -7.12 22.26 -1.97
N TRP A 70 -7.88 21.52 -1.15
CA TRP A 70 -7.46 20.24 -0.58
C TRP A 70 -7.47 19.10 -1.61
N GLN A 71 -8.32 19.18 -2.65
CA GLN A 71 -8.27 18.25 -3.78
C GLN A 71 -6.99 18.43 -4.61
N LEU A 72 -6.54 19.68 -4.79
CA LEU A 72 -5.26 19.97 -5.46
C LEU A 72 -4.07 19.51 -4.61
N THR A 73 -4.13 19.75 -3.28
CA THR A 73 -3.14 19.23 -2.34
C THR A 73 -3.08 17.70 -2.36
N PHE A 74 -4.22 17.01 -2.44
CA PHE A 74 -4.26 15.56 -2.54
C PHE A 74 -3.56 15.02 -3.79
N LEU A 75 -3.78 15.66 -4.96
CA LEU A 75 -3.07 15.27 -6.18
C LEU A 75 -1.55 15.45 -6.04
N GLY A 76 -1.13 16.54 -5.38
CA GLY A 76 0.28 16.76 -5.04
C GLY A 76 0.84 15.71 -4.09
N ILE A 77 0.08 15.31 -3.07
CA ILE A 77 0.46 14.24 -2.14
C ILE A 77 0.58 12.90 -2.87
N LEU A 78 -0.36 12.55 -3.75
CA LEU A 78 -0.32 11.33 -4.56
C LEU A 78 0.93 11.29 -5.47
N LEU A 79 1.27 12.42 -6.10
CA LEU A 79 2.47 12.51 -6.92
C LEU A 79 3.73 12.35 -6.08
N LEU A 80 3.78 13.00 -4.92
CA LEU A 80 4.89 12.84 -3.97
C LEU A 80 5.02 11.39 -3.50
N GLU A 81 3.90 10.75 -3.21
CA GLU A 81 3.79 9.34 -2.85
C GLU A 81 4.36 8.43 -3.95
N PHE A 82 4.01 8.69 -5.21
CA PHE A 82 4.56 7.96 -6.35
C PHE A 82 6.07 8.14 -6.48
N VAL A 83 6.56 9.38 -6.39
CA VAL A 83 7.99 9.71 -6.47
C VAL A 83 8.77 9.07 -5.33
N LEU A 84 8.22 9.09 -4.12
CA LEU A 84 8.82 8.48 -2.93
C LEU A 84 8.87 6.95 -3.09
N ASN A 85 7.79 6.33 -3.57
CA ASN A 85 7.76 4.90 -3.85
C ASN A 85 8.84 4.52 -4.90
N LEU A 86 8.94 5.28 -5.99
CA LEU A 86 9.93 5.04 -7.04
C LEU A 86 11.36 5.17 -6.51
N THR A 87 11.64 6.23 -5.73
CA THR A 87 12.96 6.53 -5.17
C THR A 87 13.39 5.47 -4.15
N LEU A 88 12.51 5.09 -3.22
CA LEU A 88 12.81 4.07 -2.21
C LEU A 88 13.03 2.70 -2.86
N ASN A 89 12.23 2.34 -3.87
CA ASN A 89 12.46 1.11 -4.62
C ASN A 89 13.80 1.14 -5.37
N TYR A 90 14.16 2.27 -5.99
CA TYR A 90 15.46 2.40 -6.66
C TYR A 90 16.62 2.23 -5.67
N GLN A 91 16.55 2.90 -4.51
CA GLN A 91 17.57 2.78 -3.46
C GLN A 91 17.67 1.36 -2.89
N LEU A 92 16.55 0.67 -2.68
CA LEU A 92 16.56 -0.71 -2.21
C LEU A 92 17.26 -1.65 -3.20
N ASN A 93 17.05 -1.47 -4.51
CA ASN A 93 17.74 -2.25 -5.53
C ASN A 93 19.24 -1.92 -5.60
N TYR A 94 19.61 -0.63 -5.49
CA TYR A 94 21.01 -0.20 -5.53
C TYR A 94 21.80 -0.60 -4.26
N GLY A 95 21.17 -0.55 -3.08
CA GLY A 95 21.77 -0.98 -1.81
C GLY A 95 21.97 -2.49 -1.70
N LEU A 96 21.16 -3.29 -2.41
CA LEU A 96 21.36 -4.74 -2.51
C LEU A 96 22.56 -5.09 -3.42
N LEU A 97 22.85 -4.27 -4.42
CA LEU A 97 24.02 -4.42 -5.30
C LEU A 97 25.35 -4.16 -4.58
N SER A 98 25.42 -3.24 -3.61
CA SER A 98 26.66 -2.99 -2.88
C SER A 98 26.93 -3.99 -1.75
N SER A 99 25.92 -4.76 -1.33
CA SER A 99 26.03 -5.70 -0.20
C SER A 99 26.11 -7.17 -0.62
N SER A 100 25.89 -7.50 -1.90
CA SER A 100 25.99 -8.86 -2.39
C SER A 100 27.28 -9.06 -3.19
N ASN A 101 28.16 -9.94 -2.68
CA ASN A 101 29.34 -10.42 -3.39
C ASN A 101 28.92 -11.26 -4.61
N GLY A 102 28.56 -10.60 -5.73
CA GLY A 102 28.61 -11.21 -7.05
C GLY A 102 27.31 -11.71 -7.67
N VAL A 103 26.13 -11.50 -7.07
CA VAL A 103 24.86 -11.69 -7.79
C VAL A 103 24.51 -10.38 -8.46
N ILE A 104 24.97 -10.22 -9.70
CA ILE A 104 24.65 -9.09 -10.56
C ILE A 104 23.15 -9.17 -10.89
N THR A 105 22.30 -8.59 -10.04
CA THR A 105 21.03 -8.08 -10.53
C THR A 105 21.37 -6.99 -11.51
N VAL A 106 21.27 -7.28 -12.81
CA VAL A 106 21.47 -6.33 -13.92
C VAL A 106 21.02 -4.95 -13.45
N PRO A 107 21.87 -3.90 -13.50
CA PRO A 107 21.46 -2.59 -13.05
C PRO A 107 20.18 -2.28 -13.81
N GLN A 108 19.05 -2.26 -13.09
CA GLN A 108 17.78 -1.87 -13.68
C GLN A 108 17.98 -0.40 -13.98
N THR A 109 18.51 -0.14 -15.18
CA THR A 109 18.52 1.19 -15.76
C THR A 109 17.10 1.71 -15.64
N LEU A 110 16.97 3.02 -15.44
CA LEU A 110 15.68 3.69 -15.33
C LEU A 110 14.97 3.60 -16.68
N SER A 111 14.46 2.40 -16.96
CA SER A 111 13.87 1.98 -18.22
C SER A 111 12.37 2.15 -18.11
N LEU A 112 11.74 2.34 -19.25
CA LEU A 112 10.29 2.46 -19.31
C LEU A 112 9.60 1.23 -18.70
N HIS A 113 10.17 0.04 -18.89
CA HIS A 113 9.66 -1.20 -18.30
C HIS A 113 9.75 -1.20 -16.76
N PHE A 114 10.86 -0.72 -16.19
CA PHE A 114 10.99 -0.55 -14.75
C PHE A 114 9.94 0.43 -14.21
N VAL A 115 9.84 1.61 -14.81
CA VAL A 115 8.88 2.64 -14.37
C VAL A 115 7.44 2.15 -14.50
N ALA A 116 7.09 1.52 -15.62
CA ALA A 116 5.75 0.96 -15.85
C ALA A 116 5.40 -0.12 -14.82
N GLY A 117 6.33 -1.03 -14.53
CA GLY A 117 6.13 -2.06 -13.51
C GLY A 117 5.95 -1.50 -12.09
N ARG A 118 6.60 -0.37 -11.77
CA ARG A 118 6.42 0.33 -10.49
C ARG A 118 5.12 1.14 -10.46
N ALA A 119 4.78 1.81 -11.55
CA ALA A 119 3.53 2.56 -11.69
C ALA A 119 2.31 1.64 -11.57
N TRP A 120 2.32 0.48 -12.23
CA TRP A 120 1.25 -0.51 -12.11
C TRP A 120 1.03 -0.94 -10.65
N ARG A 121 2.11 -1.30 -9.94
CA ARG A 121 2.04 -1.68 -8.52
C ARG A 121 1.53 -0.54 -7.65
N PHE A 122 2.02 0.68 -7.89
CA PHE A 122 1.58 1.86 -7.16
C PHE A 122 0.07 2.10 -7.32
N VAL A 123 -0.44 2.07 -8.55
CA VAL A 123 -1.88 2.23 -8.84
C VAL A 123 -2.70 1.12 -8.19
N PHE A 124 -2.24 -0.13 -8.27
CA PHE A 124 -2.90 -1.26 -7.62
C PHE A 124 -3.01 -1.04 -6.10
N PHE A 125 -1.91 -0.72 -5.43
CA PHE A 125 -1.90 -0.54 -3.97
C PHE A 125 -2.68 0.67 -3.50
N THR A 126 -2.54 1.81 -4.18
CA THR A 126 -3.29 3.02 -3.85
C THR A 126 -4.79 2.79 -4.07
N GLY A 127 -5.19 2.14 -5.17
CA GLY A 127 -6.59 1.77 -5.41
C GLY A 127 -7.17 0.87 -4.31
N CYS A 128 -6.44 -0.18 -3.91
CA CYS A 128 -6.86 -1.03 -2.79
C CYS A 128 -6.92 -0.26 -1.46
N ALA A 129 -5.95 0.62 -1.20
CA ALA A 129 -5.91 1.45 0.02
C ALA A 129 -7.08 2.45 0.08
N THR A 130 -7.40 3.07 -1.05
CA THR A 130 -8.59 3.92 -1.21
C THR A 130 -9.88 3.14 -0.94
N GLY A 131 -10.03 1.95 -1.54
CA GLY A 131 -11.19 1.08 -1.31
C GLY A 131 -11.33 0.67 0.16
N TYR A 132 -10.21 0.31 0.80
CA TYR A 132 -10.16 0.01 2.22
C TYR A 132 -10.58 1.20 3.10
N PHE A 133 -10.10 2.41 2.80
CA PHE A 133 -10.52 3.62 3.51
C PHE A 133 -12.04 3.85 3.42
N PHE A 134 -12.62 3.76 2.23
CA PHE A 134 -14.05 3.94 2.04
C PHE A 134 -14.86 2.86 2.76
N LEU A 135 -14.41 1.60 2.71
CA LEU A 135 -15.06 0.49 3.40
C LEU A 135 -15.11 0.72 4.92
N ILE A 136 -14.00 1.11 5.53
CA ILE A 136 -13.96 1.41 6.97
C ILE A 136 -14.91 2.54 7.30
N LYS A 137 -14.88 3.63 6.51
CA LYS A 137 -15.72 4.79 6.78
C LYS A 137 -17.20 4.47 6.68
N PHE A 138 -17.59 3.70 5.67
CA PHE A 138 -18.95 3.20 5.53
C PHE A 138 -19.38 2.36 6.76
N LEU A 139 -18.54 1.41 7.19
CA LEU A 139 -18.83 0.57 8.36
C LEU A 139 -18.84 1.35 9.68
N GLN A 140 -18.09 2.44 9.77
CA GLN A 140 -18.09 3.34 10.92
C GLN A 140 -19.41 4.13 10.96
N GLU A 141 -19.80 4.76 9.85
CA GLU A 141 -21.05 5.52 9.73
C GLU A 141 -22.28 4.64 10.02
N GLN A 142 -22.29 3.40 9.53
CA GLN A 142 -23.37 2.45 9.81
C GLN A 142 -23.50 2.13 11.30
N ARG A 143 -22.38 1.93 12.01
CA ARG A 143 -22.37 1.65 13.45
C ARG A 143 -22.80 2.85 14.28
N GLU A 144 -22.36 4.04 13.90
CA GLU A 144 -22.78 5.29 14.53
C GLU A 144 -24.29 5.48 14.40
N ASN A 145 -24.86 5.27 13.21
CA ASN A 145 -26.30 5.34 12.97
C ASN A 145 -27.09 4.33 13.82
N GLN A 146 -26.66 3.06 13.86
CA GLN A 146 -27.31 2.04 14.69
C GLN A 146 -27.29 2.39 16.19
N THR A 147 -26.21 3.02 16.65
CA THR A 147 -26.08 3.44 18.05
C THR A 147 -27.00 4.62 18.35
N LEU A 148 -27.17 5.55 17.41
CA LEU A 148 -28.11 6.67 17.53
C LEU A 148 -29.56 6.18 17.52
N GLU A 149 -29.90 5.24 16.64
CA GLU A 149 -31.24 4.62 16.59
C GLU A 149 -31.58 3.92 17.91
N ARG A 150 -30.68 3.10 18.47
CA ARG A 150 -30.90 2.46 19.77
C ARG A 150 -31.17 3.45 20.89
N LYS A 151 -30.37 4.52 20.97
CA LYS A 151 -30.56 5.59 21.97
C LYS A 151 -31.87 6.35 21.79
N ALA A 152 -32.40 6.43 20.57
CA ALA A 152 -33.69 7.05 20.29
C ALA A 152 -34.88 6.17 20.71
N PHE A 153 -34.74 4.84 20.71
CA PHE A 153 -35.77 3.90 21.18
C PHE A 153 -35.76 3.67 22.69
N GLU A 154 -34.66 4.01 23.38
CA GLU A 154 -34.51 3.87 24.85
C GLU A 154 -34.98 5.11 25.64
N ASN A 155 -35.30 6.22 24.95
CA ASN A 155 -35.90 7.44 25.54
C ASN A 155 -37.38 7.56 25.17
#